data_AF-F2LFP0-F1
#
_entry.id   AF-F2LFP0-F1
#
_cell.length_a   1.000
_cell.length_b   1.000
_cell.length_c   1.000
_cell.angle_alpha   90.00
_cell.angle_beta   90.00
_cell.angle_gamma   90.00
#
_symmetry.space_group_name_H-M   'P 1'
#
loop_
_entity.id
_entity.type
_entity.pdbx_description
1 polymer ?
#
loop_
_entity_poly.entity_id
_entity_poly.type
_entity_poly.pdbx_seq_one_letter_code
_entity_poly.pdbx_strand_id
1 'polypeptide(L)'
;MEITTMPRTKLKAPFHFDTARRDTLGLRSVARYDRNAKRTPGQFLVGEYLVRCRPIPDSLNTLYSILDGNEIAGTQMSIPSEGDCAQAVKRLRDKKRAATKAASMAIKKAQQCSYGHGRLAMGNA
;
A
#
# COMPACT_ATOMS: atom_id res chain seq x y z
N MET A 1 43.79 -47.17 9.83
CA MET A 1 42.63 -46.25 9.86
C MET A 1 41.71 -46.66 8.72
N GLU A 2 40.67 -47.43 9.02
CA GLU A 2 39.74 -47.96 8.01
C GLU A 2 38.57 -46.99 7.83
N ILE A 3 38.29 -46.62 6.57
CA ILE A 3 37.21 -45.69 6.22
C ILE A 3 35.98 -46.53 5.87
N THR A 4 35.09 -46.72 6.85
CA THR A 4 33.83 -47.44 6.65
C THR A 4 32.96 -46.69 5.65
N THR A 5 32.86 -47.21 4.43
CA THR A 5 32.02 -46.63 3.38
C THR A 5 30.61 -47.20 3.51
N MET A 6 29.64 -46.38 3.92
CA MET A 6 28.24 -46.81 4.00
C MET A 6 27.63 -46.91 2.60
N PRO A 7 26.96 -48.02 2.25
CA PRO A 7 26.28 -48.14 0.96
C PRO A 7 25.09 -47.18 0.91
N ARG A 8 25.07 -46.33 -0.12
CA ARG A 8 23.94 -45.43 -0.38
C ARG A 8 22.77 -46.25 -0.94
N THR A 9 21.79 -46.56 -0.09
CA THR A 9 20.56 -47.24 -0.50
C THR A 9 19.86 -46.43 -1.59
N LYS A 10 19.83 -46.95 -2.82
CA LYS A 10 19.06 -46.37 -3.93
C LYS A 10 17.60 -46.76 -3.73
N LEU A 11 16.79 -45.83 -3.24
CA LEU A 11 15.34 -46.01 -3.16
C LEU A 11 14.79 -46.19 -4.59
N LYS A 12 14.43 -47.43 -4.96
CA LYS A 12 13.64 -47.75 -6.16
C LYS A 12 12.15 -47.68 -5.84
N ALA A 13 11.69 -46.61 -5.23
CA ALA A 13 10.25 -46.36 -5.17
C ALA A 13 9.82 -45.85 -6.55
N PRO A 14 8.74 -46.37 -7.16
CA PRO A 14 8.10 -45.65 -8.25
C PRO A 14 7.77 -44.26 -7.70
N PHE A 15 8.30 -43.21 -8.34
CA PHE A 15 7.86 -41.86 -8.09
C PHE A 15 6.38 -41.84 -8.48
N HIS A 16 5.49 -42.03 -7.51
CA HIS A 16 4.10 -41.71 -7.67
C HIS A 16 4.08 -40.21 -7.97
N PHE A 17 3.90 -39.88 -9.25
CA PHE A 17 3.63 -38.52 -9.65
C PHE A 17 2.36 -38.13 -8.92
N ASP A 18 2.56 -37.33 -7.87
CA ASP A 18 1.51 -36.83 -7.01
C ASP A 18 0.41 -36.32 -7.92
N THR A 19 -0.77 -36.93 -7.81
CA THR A 19 -1.99 -36.54 -8.52
C THR A 19 -2.04 -35.03 -8.50
N ALA A 20 -2.12 -34.38 -9.67
CA ALA A 20 -2.02 -32.92 -9.76
C ALA A 20 -2.95 -32.26 -8.73
N ARG A 21 -2.37 -31.78 -7.63
CA ARG A 21 -3.10 -31.06 -6.61
C ARG A 21 -3.61 -29.80 -7.30
N ARG A 22 -4.93 -29.70 -7.45
CA ARG A 22 -5.60 -28.72 -8.34
C ARG A 22 -5.14 -27.28 -8.11
N ASP A 23 -4.68 -26.96 -6.89
CA ASP A 23 -4.38 -25.60 -6.47
C ASP A 23 -2.88 -25.33 -6.23
N THR A 24 -1.99 -26.26 -6.62
CA THR A 24 -0.53 -26.07 -6.47
C THR A 24 0.23 -26.35 -7.75
N LEU A 25 1.20 -25.49 -8.04
CA LEU A 25 2.15 -25.70 -9.13
C LEU A 25 2.99 -26.95 -8.86
N GLY A 26 2.95 -27.92 -9.77
CA GLY A 26 3.73 -29.16 -9.65
C GLY A 26 5.24 -28.90 -9.74
N LEU A 27 6.04 -29.83 -9.22
CA LEU A 27 7.51 -29.68 -9.09
C LEU A 27 8.25 -29.35 -10.41
N ARG A 28 7.65 -29.66 -11.57
CA ARG A 28 8.20 -29.38 -12.91
C ARG A 28 7.31 -28.46 -13.75
N SER A 29 6.35 -27.78 -13.13
CA SER A 29 5.50 -26.83 -13.88
C SER A 29 6.28 -25.56 -14.18
N VAL A 30 6.26 -25.14 -15.45
CA VAL A 30 6.79 -23.85 -15.89
C VAL A 30 5.61 -22.89 -16.02
N ALA A 31 5.42 -22.01 -15.04
CA ALA A 31 4.47 -20.93 -15.16
C ALA A 31 5.04 -19.87 -16.12
N ARG A 32 4.47 -19.77 -17.32
CA ARG A 32 4.84 -18.72 -18.29
C ARG A 32 4.05 -17.47 -17.96
N TYR A 33 4.77 -16.40 -17.64
CA TYR A 33 4.18 -15.11 -17.36
C TYR A 33 3.84 -14.39 -18.68
N ASP A 34 2.55 -14.13 -18.91
CA ASP A 34 2.11 -13.25 -20.00
C ASP A 34 2.12 -11.79 -19.53
N ARG A 35 3.06 -11.01 -20.07
CA ARG A 35 3.21 -9.58 -19.74
C ARG A 35 1.97 -8.77 -20.15
N ASN A 36 1.30 -9.16 -21.24
CA ASN A 36 0.19 -8.44 -21.83
C ASN A 36 -1.17 -8.97 -21.36
N ALA A 37 -1.19 -10.01 -20.54
CA ALA A 37 -2.41 -10.48 -19.91
C ALA A 37 -3.07 -9.33 -19.15
N LYS A 38 -4.35 -9.09 -19.45
CA LYS A 38 -5.12 -8.01 -18.85
C LYS A 38 -5.20 -8.25 -17.33
N ARG A 39 -4.42 -7.50 -16.57
CA ARG A 39 -4.48 -7.53 -15.11
C ARG A 39 -5.69 -6.73 -14.67
N THR A 40 -6.60 -7.39 -13.95
CA THR A 40 -7.84 -6.75 -13.50
C THR A 40 -7.52 -5.73 -12.40
N PRO A 41 -7.79 -4.43 -12.60
CA PRO A 41 -7.75 -3.47 -11.51
C PRO A 41 -8.84 -3.83 -10.51
N GLY A 42 -8.58 -3.63 -9.22
CA GLY A 42 -9.48 -4.08 -8.18
C GLY A 42 -9.27 -3.34 -6.87
N GLN A 43 -10.10 -3.68 -5.90
CA GLN A 43 -9.97 -3.21 -4.52
C GLN A 43 -10.08 -4.41 -3.59
N PHE A 44 -9.35 -4.38 -2.49
CA PHE A 44 -9.40 -5.39 -1.45
C PHE A 44 -9.20 -4.74 -0.09
N LEU A 45 -9.61 -5.45 0.96
CA LEU A 45 -9.46 -5.00 2.34
C LEU A 45 -8.17 -5.56 2.93
N VAL A 46 -7.46 -4.72 3.66
CA VAL A 46 -6.35 -5.09 4.54
C VAL A 46 -6.76 -4.67 5.95
N GLY A 47 -7.25 -5.63 6.74
CA GLY A 47 -7.93 -5.33 8.00
C GLY A 47 -9.16 -4.47 7.74
N GLU A 48 -9.16 -3.26 8.30
CA GLU A 48 -10.21 -2.24 8.13
C GLU A 48 -9.96 -1.28 6.94
N TYR A 49 -8.81 -1.36 6.29
CA TYR A 49 -8.38 -0.39 5.28
C TYR A 49 -8.67 -0.86 3.86
N LEU A 50 -9.20 0.03 3.04
CA LEU A 50 -9.46 -0.23 1.63
C LEU A 50 -8.21 0.07 0.78
N VAL A 51 -7.76 -0.90 0.01
CA VAL A 51 -6.58 -0.78 -0.86
C VAL A 51 -6.99 -1.02 -2.30
N ARG A 52 -6.62 -0.09 -3.19
CA ARG A 52 -6.84 -0.20 -4.63
C ARG A 52 -5.60 -0.78 -5.31
N CYS A 53 -5.79 -1.86 -6.06
CA CYS A 53 -4.83 -2.42 -7.00
C CYS A 53 -4.92 -1.71 -8.34
N ARG A 54 -3.83 -1.06 -8.75
CA ARG A 54 -3.69 -0.50 -10.10
C ARG A 54 -2.46 -1.08 -10.78
N PRO A 55 -2.62 -2.03 -11.70
CA PRO A 55 -1.53 -2.48 -12.57
C PRO A 55 -0.94 -1.28 -13.33
N ILE A 56 0.38 -1.17 -13.38
CA ILE A 56 1.06 -0.13 -14.15
C ILE A 56 1.23 -0.63 -15.60
N PRO A 57 0.82 0.15 -16.63
CA PRO A 57 1.05 -0.21 -18.03
C PRO A 57 2.53 -0.48 -18.29
N ASP A 58 2.81 -1.48 -19.12
CA ASP A 58 4.18 -1.86 -19.55
C ASP A 58 5.14 -2.27 -18.41
N SER A 59 4.63 -2.41 -17.18
CA SER A 59 5.40 -2.82 -16.00
C SER A 59 4.87 -4.12 -15.41
N LEU A 60 5.76 -4.86 -14.76
CA LEU A 60 5.39 -6.03 -13.95
C LEU A 60 4.74 -5.63 -12.62
N ASN A 61 4.89 -4.36 -12.23
CA ASN A 61 4.49 -3.89 -10.91
C ASN A 61 3.01 -3.46 -10.87
N THR A 62 2.45 -3.60 -9.67
CA THR A 62 1.12 -3.09 -9.32
C THR A 62 1.30 -1.97 -8.32
N LEU A 63 0.65 -0.83 -8.57
CA LEU A 63 0.53 0.26 -7.63
C LEU A 63 -0.62 -0.01 -6.68
N TYR A 64 -0.30 -0.19 -5.41
CA TYR A 64 -1.27 -0.29 -4.33
C TYR A 64 -1.51 1.12 -3.79
N SER A 65 -2.76 1.59 -3.85
CA SER A 65 -3.18 2.88 -3.28
C SER A 65 -4.02 2.63 -2.03
N ILE A 66 -3.58 3.12 -0.88
CA ILE A 66 -4.31 3.03 0.39
C ILE A 66 -5.34 4.15 0.40
N LEU A 67 -6.61 3.81 0.62
CA LEU A 67 -7.73 4.74 0.58
C LEU A 67 -8.21 5.08 2.01
N ASP A 68 -8.51 6.36 2.24
CA ASP A 68 -9.26 6.87 3.40
C ASP A 68 -10.51 7.57 2.85
N GLY A 69 -11.59 6.82 2.70
CA GLY A 69 -12.80 7.28 1.98
C GLY A 69 -12.52 7.52 0.49
N ASN A 70 -12.69 8.76 0.03
CA ASN A 70 -12.46 9.14 -1.37
C ASN A 70 -11.01 9.62 -1.65
N GLU A 71 -10.15 9.67 -0.63
CA GLU A 71 -8.80 10.17 -0.76
C GLU A 71 -7.76 9.07 -0.67
N ILE A 72 -6.64 9.27 -1.37
CA ILE A 72 -5.50 8.37 -1.32
C ILE A 72 -4.59 8.81 -0.18
N ALA A 73 -4.51 8.00 0.88
CA ALA A 73 -3.64 8.26 2.02
C ALA A 73 -2.16 7.98 1.72
N GLY A 74 -1.90 7.02 0.82
CA GLY A 74 -0.55 6.66 0.41
C GLY A 74 -0.54 5.68 -0.75
N THR A 75 0.63 5.51 -1.37
CA THR A 75 0.83 4.57 -2.47
C THR A 75 2.14 3.82 -2.33
N GLN A 76 2.17 2.55 -2.75
CA GLN A 76 3.37 1.70 -2.71
C GLN A 76 3.33 0.59 -3.77
N MET A 77 4.49 -0.01 -4.04
CA MET A 77 4.67 -1.10 -5.01
C MET A 77 4.47 -2.50 -4.43
N SER A 78 4.70 -2.65 -3.12
CA SER A 78 4.43 -3.89 -2.39
C SER A 78 3.01 -3.91 -1.84
N ILE A 79 2.46 -5.11 -1.62
CA ILE A 79 1.18 -5.26 -0.92
C ILE A 79 1.35 -4.67 0.49
N PRO A 80 0.52 -3.70 0.90
CA PRO A 80 0.62 -3.08 2.22
C PRO A 80 0.23 -4.04 3.33
N SER A 81 0.97 -3.95 4.43
CA SER A 81 0.52 -4.51 5.69
C SER A 81 -0.52 -3.59 6.34
N GLU A 82 -1.25 -4.11 7.32
CA GLU A 82 -2.20 -3.31 8.10
C GLU A 82 -1.52 -2.12 8.81
N GLY A 83 -0.29 -2.32 9.31
CA GLY A 83 0.50 -1.26 9.95
C GLY A 83 0.87 -0.14 8.98
N ASP A 84 1.21 -0.47 7.73
CA ASP A 84 1.49 0.52 6.68
C ASP A 84 0.24 1.34 6.36
N CYS A 85 -0.91 0.66 6.26
CA CYS A 85 -2.21 1.30 6.03
C CYS A 85 -2.55 2.28 7.16
N ALA A 86 -2.50 1.83 8.42
CA ALA A 86 -2.79 2.65 9.58
C ALA A 86 -1.86 3.88 9.66
N GLN A 87 -0.57 3.69 9.37
CA GLN A 87 0.39 4.78 9.37
C GLN A 87 0.13 5.80 8.25
N ALA A 88 -0.19 5.33 7.04
CA ALA A 88 -0.52 6.20 5.91
C ALA A 88 -1.76 7.06 6.19
N VAL A 89 -2.84 6.43 6.70
CA VAL A 89 -4.08 7.13 7.05
C VAL A 89 -3.85 8.14 8.17
N LYS A 90 -3.11 7.76 9.22
CA LYS A 90 -2.74 8.67 10.30
C LYS A 90 -2.01 9.91 9.77
N ARG A 91 -0.99 9.71 8.92
CA ARG A 91 -0.24 10.81 8.29
C ARG A 91 -1.13 11.72 7.45
N LEU A 92 -2.09 11.16 6.70
CA LEU A 92 -3.04 11.95 5.92
C LEU A 92 -3.92 12.83 6.84
N ARG A 93 -4.48 12.24 7.89
CA ARG A 93 -5.35 12.95 8.84
C ARG A 93 -4.60 14.02 9.62
N ASP A 94 -3.36 13.76 10.01
CA ASP A 94 -2.51 14.73 10.70
C ASP A 94 -2.18 15.93 9.79
N LYS A 95 -1.89 15.68 8.50
CA LYS A 95 -1.70 16.76 7.51
C LYS A 95 -2.95 17.63 7.36
N LYS A 96 -4.14 17.00 7.29
CA LYS A 96 -5.41 17.74 7.22
C LYS A 96 -5.64 18.61 8.46
N ARG A 97 -5.41 18.06 9.66
CA ARG A 97 -5.54 18.79 10.93
C ARG A 97 -4.56 19.96 11.01
N ALA A 98 -3.33 19.78 10.54
CA ALA A 98 -2.35 20.86 10.48
C ALA A 98 -2.78 21.97 9.51
N ALA A 99 -3.30 21.61 8.33
CA ALA A 99 -3.79 22.56 7.34
C ALA A 99 -4.99 23.37 7.84
N THR A 100 -5.97 22.73 8.49
CA THR A 100 -7.14 23.44 9.06
C THR A 100 -6.73 24.37 10.20
N LYS A 101 -5.78 23.95 11.05
CA LYS A 101 -5.23 24.83 12.09
C LYS A 101 -4.53 26.04 11.48
N ALA A 102 -3.69 25.84 10.48
CA ALA A 102 -3.01 26.94 9.77
C ALA A 102 -4.00 27.93 9.14
N ALA A 103 -5.04 27.41 8.47
CA ALA A 103 -6.09 28.25 7.88
C ALA A 103 -6.82 29.07 8.95
N SER A 104 -7.20 28.45 10.08
CA SER A 104 -7.88 29.16 11.18
C SER A 104 -7.01 30.26 11.79
N MET A 105 -5.70 30.05 11.92
CA MET A 105 -4.76 31.05 12.42
C MET A 105 -4.61 32.21 11.44
N ALA A 106 -4.55 31.92 10.13
CA ALA A 106 -4.50 32.94 9.09
C ALA A 106 -5.76 33.82 9.09
N ILE A 107 -6.95 33.21 9.22
CA ILE A 107 -8.23 33.94 9.32
C ILE A 107 -8.26 34.81 10.57
N LYS A 108 -7.88 34.27 11.74
CA LYS A 108 -7.82 35.04 12.99
C LYS A 108 -6.86 36.22 12.88
N LYS A 109 -5.68 36.03 12.27
CA LYS A 109 -4.72 37.11 12.04
C LYS A 109 -5.29 38.18 11.11
N ALA A 110 -5.95 37.78 10.02
CA ALA A 110 -6.59 38.71 9.10
C ALA A 110 -7.68 39.54 9.79
N GLN A 111 -8.51 38.91 10.62
CA GLN A 111 -9.52 39.60 11.44
C GLN A 111 -8.88 40.58 12.42
N GLN A 112 -7.81 40.20 13.11
CA GLN A 112 -7.09 41.11 14.02
C GLN A 112 -6.52 42.32 13.28
N CYS A 113 -5.95 42.11 12.08
CA CYS A 113 -5.48 43.21 11.23
C CYS A 113 -6.63 44.11 10.77
N SER A 114 -7.80 43.57 10.41
CA SER A 114 -8.96 44.38 10.01
C SER A 114 -9.55 45.18 11.16
N TYR A 115 -9.65 44.60 12.36
CA TYR A 115 -10.11 45.31 13.56
C TYR A 115 -9.10 46.38 14.03
N GLY A 116 -7.80 46.13 13.87
CA GLY A 116 -6.74 47.09 14.18
C GLY A 116 -6.73 48.30 13.24
N HIS A 117 -7.05 48.11 11.96
CA HIS A 117 -7.11 49.21 10.99
C HIS A 117 -8.33 50.13 11.21
N GLY A 118 -9.48 49.58 11.64
CA GLY A 118 -10.68 50.37 11.97
C GLY A 118 -10.57 51.20 13.25
N ARG A 119 -9.70 50.84 14.19
CA ARG A 119 -9.49 51.61 15.44
C ARG A 119 -8.62 52.85 15.28
N LEU A 120 -7.76 52.90 14.26
CA LEU A 120 -6.90 54.05 14.00
C LEU A 120 -7.61 55.16 13.18
N ALA A 121 -8.80 54.89 12.65
CA ALA A 121 -9.58 55.84 11.87
C ALA A 121 -10.57 56.69 12.70
N MET A 122 -10.76 56.41 14.00
CA MET A 122 -11.69 57.15 14.89
C MET A 122 -10.98 57.99 15.97
N GLY A 123 -9.67 58.26 15.83
CA GLY A 123 -8.88 58.95 16.86
C GLY A 123 -8.52 60.41 16.57
N ASN A 124 -8.96 60.98 15.44
CA ASN A 124 -8.67 62.36 15.06
C ASN A 124 -9.95 63.02 14.49
N ALA A 125 -10.82 63.52 15.35
CA ALA A 125 -11.89 64.47 15.02
C ALA A 125 -12.15 65.38 16.22
#